data_AF-A0A0F9BSL4-F1
#
_entry.id   AF-A0A0F9BSL4-F1
#
_cell.length_a   1.000
_cell.length_b   1.000
_cell.length_c   1.000
_cell.angle_alpha   90.00
_cell.angle_beta   90.00
_cell.angle_gamma   90.00
#
_symmetry.space_group_name_H-M   'P 1'
#
loop_
_entity.id
_entity.type
_entity.pdbx_description
1 polymer ?
#
loop_
_entity_poly.entity_id
_entity_poly.type
_entity_poly.pdbx_seq_one_letter_code
_entity_poly.pdbx_strand_id
1 'polypeptide(L)'
;MIFAGISGAAVADAAGLGTIEMRAMRSAGYDIGFSASVTIASSTIGPIIPPSIMMVIYALTANVSIARIFVAGLLPGILIGAILMISVYLRVRFGRLHCPAPVPFSWARVGYTARGAILSLAASEASVSRGTLLLGVYAAGLGIPFLLAAMFITRAMTLMNRIKPHMKLIERIMGGLLVLVGLALLTGAFTTFSFWLLETFPILATVG
;
A
#
# COMPACT_ATOMS: atom_id res chain seq x y z
N MET A 1 5.03 2.00 6.60
CA MET A 1 5.54 3.38 6.46
C MET A 1 6.25 3.60 5.13
N ILE A 2 7.31 2.85 4.79
CA ILE A 2 8.08 3.05 3.54
C ILE A 2 7.23 2.84 2.28
N PHE A 3 6.45 1.76 2.22
CA PHE A 3 5.64 1.44 1.04
C PHE A 3 4.36 2.29 0.91
N ALA A 4 3.76 2.67 2.04
CA ALA A 4 2.54 3.50 2.07
C ALA A 4 2.74 4.90 1.45
N GLY A 5 3.96 5.46 1.55
CA GLY A 5 4.29 6.75 0.92
C GLY A 5 4.44 6.70 -0.60
N ILE A 6 4.56 5.51 -1.21
CA ILE A 6 4.74 5.37 -2.67
C ILE A 6 3.38 5.25 -3.37
N SER A 7 2.41 4.61 -2.72
CA SER A 7 1.07 4.36 -3.27
C SER A 7 0.10 5.52 -3.06
N GLY A 8 0.26 6.29 -1.97
CA GLY A 8 -0.49 7.52 -1.69
C GLY A 8 -2.02 7.37 -1.57
N ALA A 9 -2.55 6.14 -1.67
CA ALA A 9 -3.96 5.81 -1.65
C ALA A 9 -4.21 4.54 -0.83
N ALA A 10 -4.93 4.69 0.29
CA ALA A 10 -5.22 3.60 1.22
C ALA A 10 -5.89 2.37 0.56
N VAL A 11 -6.71 2.60 -0.47
CA VAL A 11 -7.39 1.53 -1.21
C VAL A 11 -6.42 0.76 -2.12
N ALA A 12 -5.48 1.45 -2.76
CA ALA A 12 -4.48 0.84 -3.62
C ALA A 12 -3.44 0.06 -2.80
N ASP A 13 -3.06 0.57 -1.62
CA ASP A 13 -2.21 -0.14 -0.67
C ASP A 13 -2.85 -1.43 -0.17
N ALA A 14 -4.13 -1.38 0.24
CA ALA A 14 -4.85 -2.55 0.72
C ALA A 14 -5.04 -3.62 -0.39
N ALA A 15 -5.37 -3.18 -1.61
CA ALA A 15 -5.66 -4.09 -2.73
C ALA A 15 -4.40 -4.67 -3.41
N GLY A 16 -3.30 -3.92 -3.44
CA GLY A 16 -2.05 -4.35 -4.05
C GLY A 16 -1.13 -5.05 -3.04
N LEU A 17 -0.36 -4.25 -2.32
CA LEU A 17 0.66 -4.71 -1.37
C LEU A 17 0.06 -5.46 -0.17
N GLY A 18 -1.08 -5.00 0.33
CA GLY A 18 -1.76 -5.61 1.48
C GLY A 18 -2.10 -7.08 1.26
N THR A 19 -2.45 -7.48 0.03
CA THR A 19 -2.73 -8.89 -0.29
C THR A 19 -1.48 -9.77 -0.22
N ILE A 20 -0.32 -9.24 -0.58
CA ILE A 20 0.97 -9.93 -0.50
C ILE A 20 1.39 -10.07 0.97
N GLU A 21 1.26 -8.99 1.75
CA GLU A 21 1.53 -8.99 3.19
C GLU A 21 0.62 -9.97 3.94
N MET A 22 -0.69 -9.95 3.66
CA MET A 22 -1.65 -10.90 4.25
C MET A 22 -1.34 -12.35 3.87
N ARG A 23 -0.98 -12.63 2.62
CA ARG A 23 -0.58 -13.98 2.19
C ARG A 23 0.68 -14.43 2.94
N ALA A 24 1.69 -13.59 3.07
CA ALA A 24 2.91 -13.89 3.80
C ALA A 24 2.64 -14.14 5.29
N MET A 25 1.80 -13.30 5.93
CA MET A 25 1.39 -13.47 7.33
C MET A 25 0.61 -14.77 7.55
N ARG A 26 -0.34 -15.08 6.67
CA ARG A 26 -1.11 -16.33 6.75
C ARG A 26 -0.20 -17.55 6.59
N SER A 27 0.74 -17.53 5.63
CA SER A 27 1.72 -18.61 5.45
C SER A 27 2.66 -18.77 6.63
N ALA A 28 2.94 -17.69 7.38
CA ALA A 28 3.72 -17.74 8.60
C ALA A 28 2.90 -18.19 9.84
N GLY A 29 1.58 -18.37 9.71
CA GLY A 29 0.71 -18.85 10.79
C GLY A 29 0.08 -17.75 11.66
N TYR A 30 -0.02 -16.51 11.17
CA TYR A 30 -0.78 -15.46 11.85
C TYR A 30 -2.29 -15.65 11.66
N ASP A 31 -3.07 -15.22 12.66
CA ASP A 31 -4.54 -15.19 12.56
C ASP A 31 -5.04 -14.32 11.40
N ILE A 32 -6.08 -14.77 10.69
CA ILE A 32 -6.60 -14.09 9.50
C ILE A 32 -7.26 -12.75 9.88
N GLY A 33 -7.98 -12.70 11.00
CA GLY A 33 -8.61 -11.47 11.48
C GLY A 33 -7.58 -10.43 11.89
N PHE A 34 -6.49 -10.85 12.55
CA PHE A 34 -5.37 -9.97 12.83
C PHE A 34 -4.67 -9.49 11.55
N SER A 35 -4.40 -10.41 10.61
CA SER A 35 -3.75 -10.09 9.34
C SER A 35 -4.55 -9.06 8.52
N ALA A 36 -5.86 -9.26 8.39
CA ALA A 36 -6.72 -8.31 7.71
C ALA A 36 -6.79 -6.95 8.43
N SER A 37 -6.97 -6.96 9.76
CA SER A 37 -7.10 -5.71 10.52
C SER A 37 -5.82 -4.87 10.54
N VAL A 38 -4.64 -5.48 10.66
CA VAL A 38 -3.37 -4.74 10.66
C VAL A 38 -3.05 -4.17 9.28
N THR A 39 -3.36 -4.91 8.19
CA THR A 39 -3.19 -4.44 6.81
C THR A 39 -4.13 -3.28 6.49
N ILE A 40 -5.40 -3.35 6.91
CA ILE A 40 -6.35 -2.24 6.72
C ILE A 40 -5.91 -1.02 7.54
N ALA A 41 -5.55 -1.21 8.80
CA ALA A 41 -5.12 -0.13 9.68
C ALA A 41 -3.85 0.56 9.15
N SER A 42 -2.85 -0.20 8.68
CA SER A 42 -1.61 0.36 8.14
C SER A 42 -1.82 1.10 6.81
N SER A 43 -2.78 0.67 6.00
CA SER A 43 -3.11 1.32 4.71
C SER A 43 -3.67 2.74 4.88
N THR A 44 -4.31 3.03 6.02
CA THR A 44 -4.81 4.39 6.34
C THR A 44 -3.70 5.43 6.54
N ILE A 45 -2.45 4.99 6.68
CA ILE A 45 -1.28 5.87 6.85
C ILE A 45 -0.82 6.45 5.50
N GLY A 46 -1.12 5.80 4.37
CA GLY A 46 -0.68 6.22 3.03
C GLY A 46 -1.02 7.68 2.70
N PRO A 47 -2.24 8.18 2.99
CA PRO A 47 -2.59 9.59 2.81
C PRO A 47 -1.81 10.59 3.67
N ILE A 48 -1.11 10.16 4.73
CA ILE A 48 -0.45 11.02 5.72
C ILE A 48 1.06 11.13 5.48
N ILE A 49 1.71 10.04 5.03
CA ILE A 49 3.17 10.03 4.83
C ILE A 49 3.52 10.56 3.43
N PRO A 50 4.40 11.57 3.31
CA PRO A 50 4.85 12.08 2.02
C PRO A 50 5.61 11.04 1.19
N PRO A 51 5.51 11.07 -0.15
CA PRO A 51 4.65 11.92 -0.99
C PRO A 51 3.20 11.42 -1.08
N SER A 52 2.23 12.22 -0.60
CA SER A 52 0.80 11.86 -0.59
C SER A 52 -0.02 12.77 -1.50
N ILE A 53 -0.82 12.16 -2.39
CA ILE A 53 -1.76 12.86 -3.28
C ILE A 53 -2.76 13.68 -2.46
N MET A 54 -3.31 13.11 -1.39
CA MET A 54 -4.29 13.82 -0.54
C MET A 54 -3.70 15.08 0.08
N MET A 55 -2.41 15.02 0.42
CA MET A 55 -1.71 16.16 1.01
C MET A 55 -1.40 17.26 0.00
N VAL A 56 -1.12 16.89 -1.26
CA VAL A 56 -1.02 17.84 -2.38
C VAL A 56 -2.38 18.50 -2.66
N ILE A 57 -3.47 17.73 -2.69
CA ILE A 57 -4.82 18.29 -2.89
C ILE A 57 -5.16 19.29 -1.79
N TYR A 58 -4.89 18.95 -0.53
CA TYR A 58 -5.12 19.84 0.61
C TYR A 58 -4.31 21.14 0.49
N ALA A 59 -3.01 21.02 0.19
CA ALA A 59 -2.12 22.17 0.01
C ALA A 59 -2.63 23.15 -1.06
N LEU A 60 -3.08 22.60 -2.19
CA LEU A 60 -3.65 23.37 -3.30
C LEU A 60 -4.99 24.03 -2.94
N THR A 61 -5.87 23.34 -2.20
CA THR A 61 -7.14 23.95 -1.76
C THR A 61 -6.98 25.03 -0.71
N ALA A 62 -6.00 24.87 0.17
CA ALA A 62 -5.77 25.77 1.29
C ALA A 62 -4.75 26.87 0.97
N ASN A 63 -4.24 26.96 -0.27
CA ASN A 63 -3.22 27.93 -0.71
C ASN A 63 -1.98 27.97 0.22
N VAL A 64 -1.56 26.82 0.73
CA VAL A 64 -0.39 26.69 1.59
C VAL A 64 0.71 25.91 0.87
N SER A 65 1.95 26.14 1.28
CA SER A 65 3.12 25.49 0.67
C SER A 65 3.07 23.96 0.85
N ILE A 66 3.14 23.23 -0.27
CA ILE A 66 3.20 21.76 -0.31
C ILE A 66 4.36 21.25 0.53
N ALA A 67 5.55 21.87 0.41
CA ALA A 67 6.75 21.48 1.15
C ALA A 67 6.55 21.59 2.67
N ARG A 68 5.86 22.64 3.16
CA ARG A 68 5.56 22.80 4.59
C ARG A 68 4.64 21.69 5.10
N ILE A 69 3.61 21.33 4.34
CA ILE A 69 2.72 20.25 4.75
C ILE A 69 3.44 18.91 4.68
N PHE A 70 4.34 18.71 3.71
CA PHE A 70 5.16 17.50 3.60
C PHE A 70 6.00 17.28 4.86
N VAL A 71 6.70 18.31 5.32
CA VAL A 71 7.44 18.25 6.58
C VAL A 71 6.49 18.06 7.77
N ALA A 72 5.34 18.73 7.78
CA ALA A 72 4.35 18.61 8.85
C ALA A 72 3.69 17.22 8.93
N GLY A 73 3.57 16.49 7.82
CA GLY A 73 2.99 15.14 7.75
C GLY A 73 3.93 14.03 8.23
N LEU A 74 5.25 14.29 8.28
CA LEU A 74 6.24 13.31 8.70
C LEU A 74 6.07 12.93 10.18
N LEU A 75 5.93 13.92 11.05
CA LEU A 75 5.75 13.72 12.49
C LEU A 75 4.50 12.89 12.84
N PRO A 76 3.27 13.22 12.37
CA PRO A 76 2.08 12.41 12.64
C PRO A 76 2.19 11.02 11.99
N GLY A 77 2.81 10.90 10.80
CA GLY A 77 3.04 9.61 10.16
C GLY A 77 3.89 8.66 11.02
N ILE A 78 5.01 9.16 11.55
CA ILE A 78 5.87 8.41 12.46
C ILE A 78 5.13 8.08 13.76
N LEU A 79 4.38 9.02 14.34
CA LEU A 79 3.62 8.80 15.56
C LEU A 79 2.57 7.69 15.40
N ILE A 80 1.79 7.70 14.31
CA ILE A 80 0.79 6.66 14.04
C ILE A 80 1.49 5.31 13.86
N GLY A 81 2.60 5.27 13.11
CA GLY A 81 3.42 4.07 12.95
C GLY A 81 3.90 3.51 14.30
N ALA A 82 4.44 4.38 15.17
CA ALA A 82 4.90 4.00 16.49
C ALA A 82 3.76 3.49 17.38
N ILE A 83 2.60 4.14 17.36
CA ILE A 83 1.41 3.71 18.12
C ILE A 83 0.94 2.33 17.66
N LEU A 84 0.93 2.04 16.36
CA LEU A 84 0.59 0.72 15.85
C LEU A 84 1.61 -0.34 16.27
N MET A 85 2.91 -0.04 16.18
CA MET A 85 3.98 -0.95 16.63
C MET A 85 3.85 -1.26 18.12
N ILE A 86 3.62 -0.25 18.96
CA ILE A 86 3.39 -0.42 20.40
C ILE A 86 2.14 -1.24 20.66
N SER A 87 1.03 -0.96 19.95
CA SER A 87 -0.23 -1.70 20.11
C SER A 87 -0.07 -3.19 19.80
N VAL A 88 0.65 -3.53 18.74
CA VAL A 88 0.96 -4.92 18.40
C VAL A 88 1.88 -5.54 19.45
N TYR A 89 2.94 -4.84 19.87
CA TYR A 89 3.86 -5.31 20.90
C TYR A 89 3.14 -5.64 22.21
N LEU A 90 2.26 -4.74 22.68
CA LEU A 90 1.47 -4.97 23.89
C LEU A 90 0.54 -6.18 23.72
N ARG A 91 -0.15 -6.31 22.57
CA ARG A 91 -1.04 -7.46 22.32
C ARG A 91 -0.30 -8.80 22.33
N VAL A 92 0.92 -8.85 21.80
CA VAL A 92 1.80 -10.03 21.88
C VAL A 92 2.23 -10.27 23.33
N ARG A 93 2.68 -9.23 24.04
CA ARG A 93 3.17 -9.34 25.42
C ARG A 93 2.09 -9.79 26.41
N PHE A 94 0.84 -9.37 26.21
CA PHE A 94 -0.31 -9.78 27.02
C PHE A 94 -0.94 -11.11 26.56
N GLY A 95 -0.33 -11.83 25.61
CA GLY A 95 -0.83 -13.12 25.14
C GLY A 95 -2.17 -13.05 24.41
N ARG A 96 -2.57 -11.88 23.91
CA ARG A 96 -3.84 -11.66 23.19
C ARG A 96 -3.71 -11.90 21.68
N LEU A 97 -2.51 -12.22 21.21
CA LEU A 97 -2.24 -12.46 19.80
C LEU A 97 -1.45 -13.76 19.63
N HIS A 98 -2.03 -14.70 18.88
CA HIS A 98 -1.32 -15.88 18.40
C HIS A 98 -0.44 -15.48 17.21
N CYS A 99 0.87 -15.48 17.40
CA CYS A 99 1.85 -15.24 16.34
C CYS A 99 2.95 -16.32 16.39
N PRO A 100 3.53 -16.68 15.23
CA PRO A 100 4.69 -17.56 15.17
C PRO A 100 5.88 -16.98 15.96
N ALA A 101 6.81 -17.86 16.35
CA ALA A 101 7.97 -17.45 17.14
C ALA A 101 8.75 -16.31 16.44
N PRO A 102 9.07 -15.23 17.16
CA PRO A 102 9.76 -14.09 16.57
C PRO A 102 11.13 -14.51 16.07
N VAL A 103 11.40 -14.26 14.79
CA VAL A 103 12.76 -14.40 14.23
C VAL A 103 13.60 -13.25 14.81
N PRO A 104 14.69 -13.52 15.54
CA PRO A 104 15.46 -12.45 16.16
C PRO A 104 16.05 -11.54 15.09
N PHE A 105 15.87 -10.23 15.27
CA PHE A 105 16.46 -9.23 14.41
C PHE A 105 17.99 -9.28 14.54
N SER A 106 18.69 -9.44 13.42
CA SER A 106 20.16 -9.53 13.37
C SER A 106 20.72 -8.47 12.44
N TRP A 107 21.44 -7.49 13.01
CA TRP A 107 22.18 -6.48 12.25
C TRP A 107 23.21 -7.12 11.29
N ALA A 108 23.79 -8.26 11.66
CA ALA A 108 24.68 -9.01 10.80
C ALA A 108 23.97 -9.57 9.57
N ARG A 109 22.71 -10.02 9.71
CA ARG A 109 21.89 -10.48 8.59
C ARG A 109 21.53 -9.35 7.65
N VAL A 110 21.15 -8.18 8.17
CA VAL A 110 20.89 -6.96 7.38
C VAL A 110 22.14 -6.52 6.61
N GLY A 111 23.30 -6.49 7.29
CA GLY A 111 24.58 -6.17 6.65
C GLY A 111 24.98 -7.19 5.60
N TYR A 112 24.74 -8.48 5.84
CA TYR A 112 25.06 -9.56 4.89
C TYR A 112 24.16 -9.55 3.66
N THR A 113 22.84 -9.33 3.80
CA THR A 113 21.94 -9.20 2.63
C THR A 113 22.17 -7.90 1.88
N ALA A 114 22.41 -6.79 2.58
CA ALA A 114 22.76 -5.52 1.94
C ALA A 114 24.09 -5.63 1.18
N ARG A 115 25.12 -6.21 1.80
CA ARG A 115 26.41 -6.46 1.15
C ARG A 115 26.29 -7.49 0.04
N GLY A 116 25.46 -8.51 0.16
CA GLY A 116 25.21 -9.48 -0.91
C GLY A 116 24.50 -8.86 -2.12
N ALA A 117 23.54 -7.95 -1.89
CA ALA A 117 22.91 -7.17 -2.95
C ALA A 117 23.91 -6.20 -3.61
N ILE A 118 24.66 -5.44 -2.80
CA ILE A 118 25.68 -4.49 -3.28
C ILE A 118 26.82 -5.22 -4.01
N LEU A 119 27.29 -6.37 -3.49
CA LEU A 119 28.33 -7.18 -4.13
C LEU A 119 27.83 -7.92 -5.36
N SER A 120 26.55 -8.31 -5.43
CA SER A 120 25.97 -8.85 -6.68
C SER A 120 25.87 -7.76 -7.75
N LEU A 121 25.51 -6.53 -7.35
CA LEU A 121 25.56 -5.35 -8.21
C LEU A 121 27.01 -5.02 -8.64
N ALA A 122 27.98 -5.01 -7.72
CA ALA A 122 29.37 -4.69 -8.00
C ALA A 122 30.13 -5.81 -8.75
N ALA A 123 29.77 -7.08 -8.55
CA ALA A 123 30.29 -8.21 -9.33
C ALA A 123 29.82 -8.16 -10.80
N SER A 124 28.77 -7.40 -11.08
CA SER A 124 28.36 -7.06 -12.45
C SER A 124 29.25 -5.98 -13.10
N GLU A 125 30.15 -5.34 -12.33
CA GLU A 125 30.93 -4.14 -12.72
C GLU A 125 32.46 -4.38 -12.73
N ALA A 126 32.94 -5.47 -13.32
CA ALA A 126 34.40 -5.71 -13.40
C ALA A 126 35.16 -4.80 -14.40
N SER A 127 34.47 -3.94 -15.18
CA SER A 127 35.14 -2.91 -15.99
C SER A 127 34.43 -1.56 -15.87
N VAL A 128 35.20 -0.50 -15.58
CA VAL A 128 34.70 0.88 -15.35
C VAL A 128 33.82 1.39 -16.50
N SER A 129 34.10 0.95 -17.73
CA SER A 129 33.31 1.28 -18.93
C SER A 129 31.96 0.55 -18.98
N ARG A 130 31.90 -0.76 -18.64
CA ARG A 130 30.63 -1.48 -18.52
C ARG A 130 29.86 -1.09 -17.27
N GLY A 131 30.54 -0.78 -16.16
CA GLY A 131 29.92 -0.28 -14.93
C GLY A 131 29.20 1.03 -15.17
N THR A 132 29.86 2.01 -15.81
CA THR A 132 29.20 3.28 -16.19
C THR A 132 28.02 3.08 -17.13
N LEU A 133 28.11 2.15 -18.10
CA LEU A 133 27.03 1.86 -19.03
C LEU A 133 25.85 1.13 -18.34
N LEU A 134 26.13 0.15 -17.48
CA LEU A 134 25.12 -0.57 -16.69
C LEU A 134 24.46 0.33 -15.66
N LEU A 135 25.22 1.18 -14.97
CA LEU A 135 24.70 2.18 -14.04
C LEU A 135 23.86 3.23 -14.77
N GLY A 136 24.25 3.62 -15.99
CA GLY A 136 23.46 4.48 -16.86
C GLY A 136 22.15 3.83 -17.31
N VAL A 137 22.18 2.55 -17.71
CA VAL A 137 20.98 1.78 -18.07
C VAL A 137 20.09 1.51 -16.86
N TYR A 138 20.65 1.28 -15.68
CA TYR A 138 19.91 1.12 -14.42
C TYR A 138 19.28 2.44 -13.95
N ALA A 139 20.04 3.54 -14.00
CA ALA A 139 19.54 4.88 -13.72
C ALA A 139 18.47 5.31 -14.73
N ALA A 140 18.60 4.95 -16.01
CA ALA A 140 17.55 5.13 -17.00
C ALA A 140 16.36 4.20 -16.74
N GLY A 141 16.60 2.95 -16.37
CA GLY A 141 15.58 1.95 -16.05
C GLY A 141 14.73 2.30 -14.83
N LEU A 142 15.30 3.00 -13.85
CA LEU A 142 14.58 3.56 -12.70
C LEU A 142 14.02 4.96 -12.99
N GLY A 143 14.79 5.80 -13.70
CA GLY A 143 14.48 7.20 -13.97
C GLY A 143 13.38 7.39 -15.02
N ILE A 144 13.35 6.57 -16.07
CA ILE A 144 12.35 6.65 -17.14
C ILE A 144 10.94 6.36 -16.60
N PRO A 145 10.70 5.28 -15.83
CA PRO A 145 9.40 5.08 -15.18
C PRO A 145 9.03 6.23 -14.24
N PHE A 146 10.00 6.79 -13.50
CA PHE A 146 9.76 7.93 -12.61
C PHE A 146 9.38 9.20 -13.37
N LEU A 147 10.04 9.49 -14.49
CA LEU A 147 9.76 10.62 -15.36
C LEU A 147 8.43 10.44 -16.11
N LEU A 148 8.15 9.24 -16.60
CA LEU A 148 6.86 8.89 -17.20
C LEU A 148 5.73 9.04 -16.16
N ALA A 149 5.92 8.53 -14.94
CA ALA A 149 4.98 8.71 -13.85
C ALA A 149 4.80 10.19 -13.51
N ALA A 150 5.87 10.99 -13.46
CA ALA A 150 5.81 12.43 -13.21
C ALA A 150 5.04 13.19 -14.31
N MET A 151 5.26 12.85 -15.58
CA MET A 151 4.49 13.42 -16.70
C MET A 151 3.02 12.99 -16.69
N PHE A 152 2.75 11.75 -16.26
CA PHE A 152 1.39 11.23 -16.17
C PHE A 152 0.65 11.79 -14.94
N ILE A 153 1.38 12.11 -13.86
CA ILE A 153 0.84 12.73 -12.64
C ILE A 153 0.17 14.05 -12.97
N THR A 154 0.72 14.89 -13.84
CA THR A 154 0.09 16.18 -14.22
C THR A 154 -1.25 15.97 -14.93
N ARG A 155 -1.35 14.96 -15.80
CA ARG A 155 -2.63 14.57 -16.44
C ARG A 155 -3.59 13.93 -15.46
N ALA A 156 -3.11 13.02 -14.61
CA ALA A 156 -3.90 12.39 -13.56
C ALA A 156 -4.47 13.42 -12.58
N MET A 157 -3.68 14.42 -12.20
CA MET A 157 -4.10 15.55 -11.36
C MET A 157 -5.17 16.40 -12.05
N THR A 158 -5.09 16.57 -13.38
CA THR A 158 -6.09 17.30 -14.16
C THR A 158 -7.43 16.55 -14.18
N LEU A 159 -7.40 15.24 -14.39
CA LEU A 159 -8.58 14.37 -14.30
C LEU A 159 -9.16 14.38 -12.88
N MET A 160 -8.31 14.30 -11.87
CA MET A 160 -8.69 14.32 -10.47
C MET A 160 -9.34 15.65 -10.08
N ASN A 161 -8.84 16.78 -10.59
CA ASN A 161 -9.47 18.09 -10.40
C ASN A 161 -10.87 18.17 -11.05
N ARG A 162 -11.12 17.44 -12.14
CA ARG A 162 -12.46 17.34 -12.75
C ARG A 162 -13.41 16.46 -11.93
N ILE A 163 -12.90 15.40 -11.30
CA ILE A 163 -13.69 14.47 -10.47
C ILE A 163 -13.89 15.00 -9.05
N LYS A 164 -13.02 15.90 -8.57
CA LYS A 164 -13.04 16.51 -7.23
C LYS A 164 -14.41 17.00 -6.75
N PRO A 165 -15.24 17.68 -7.57
CA PRO A 165 -16.58 18.09 -7.15
C PRO A 165 -17.50 16.91 -6.83
N HIS A 166 -17.27 15.75 -7.47
CA HIS A 166 -18.06 14.54 -7.32
C HIS A 166 -17.51 13.61 -6.22
N MET A 167 -16.36 13.91 -5.61
CA MET A 167 -15.73 13.02 -4.62
C MET A 167 -16.65 12.73 -3.42
N LYS A 168 -17.39 13.73 -2.92
CA LYS A 168 -18.36 13.52 -1.83
C LYS A 168 -19.51 12.59 -2.25
N LEU A 169 -19.91 12.61 -3.51
CA LEU A 169 -20.94 11.73 -4.05
C LEU A 169 -20.38 10.31 -4.20
N ILE A 170 -19.17 10.18 -4.74
CA ILE A 170 -18.47 8.90 -4.91
C ILE A 170 -18.26 8.23 -3.55
N GLU A 171 -17.84 8.98 -2.53
CA GLU A 171 -17.64 8.47 -1.16
C GLU A 171 -18.96 7.97 -0.55
N ARG A 172 -20.05 8.73 -0.70
CA ARG A 172 -21.39 8.31 -0.23
C ARG A 172 -21.88 7.06 -0.96
N ILE A 173 -21.67 6.99 -2.28
CA ILE A 173 -22.05 5.82 -3.09
C ILE A 173 -21.21 4.61 -2.69
N MET A 174 -19.90 4.75 -2.56
CA MET A 174 -18.98 3.68 -2.16
C MET A 174 -19.25 3.18 -0.74
N GLY A 175 -19.48 4.10 0.20
CA GLY A 175 -19.85 3.77 1.57
C GLY A 175 -21.21 3.04 1.63
N GLY A 176 -22.20 3.54 0.88
CA GLY A 176 -23.50 2.87 0.75
C GLY A 176 -23.38 1.48 0.13
N LEU A 177 -22.57 1.33 -0.92
CA LEU A 177 -22.29 0.06 -1.56
C LEU A 177 -21.64 -0.93 -0.59
N LEU A 178 -20.66 -0.49 0.21
CA LEU A 178 -20.00 -1.32 1.22
C LEU A 178 -20.97 -1.81 2.30
N VAL A 179 -21.85 -0.93 2.80
CA VAL A 179 -22.87 -1.33 3.76
C VAL A 179 -23.86 -2.31 3.13
N LEU A 180 -24.26 -2.07 1.88
CA LEU A 180 -25.18 -2.92 1.15
C LEU A 180 -24.58 -4.31 0.90
N VAL A 181 -23.32 -4.38 0.48
CA VAL A 181 -22.58 -5.64 0.30
C VAL A 181 -22.41 -6.35 1.64
N GLY A 182 -22.07 -5.63 2.71
CA GLY A 182 -21.96 -6.20 4.05
C GLY A 182 -23.29 -6.80 4.54
N LEU A 183 -24.40 -6.10 4.33
CA LEU A 183 -25.75 -6.61 4.63
C LEU A 183 -26.11 -7.80 3.74
N ALA A 184 -25.80 -7.76 2.46
CA ALA A 184 -26.07 -8.85 1.53
C ALA A 184 -25.28 -10.13 1.85
N LEU A 185 -24.07 -10.00 2.41
CA LEU A 185 -23.28 -11.12 2.91
C LEU A 185 -23.90 -11.70 4.19
N LEU A 186 -24.37 -10.86 5.11
CA LEU A 186 -25.01 -11.29 6.35
C LEU A 186 -26.36 -11.98 6.13
N THR A 187 -27.15 -11.52 5.16
CA THR A 187 -28.46 -12.11 4.82
C THR A 187 -28.36 -13.29 3.87
N GLY A 188 -27.16 -13.64 3.40
CA GLY A 188 -26.96 -14.66 2.37
C GLY A 188 -27.48 -14.28 0.98
N ALA A 189 -27.98 -13.05 0.80
CA ALA A 189 -28.47 -12.55 -0.49
C ALA A 189 -27.35 -12.47 -1.54
N PHE A 190 -26.10 -12.22 -1.12
CA PHE A 190 -24.95 -12.20 -2.02
C PHE A 190 -24.66 -13.58 -2.62
N THR A 191 -24.80 -14.64 -1.81
CA THR A 191 -24.72 -16.04 -2.26
C THR A 191 -25.83 -16.36 -3.24
N THR A 192 -27.09 -16.00 -2.93
CA THR A 192 -28.23 -16.21 -3.84
C THR A 192 -28.07 -15.46 -5.16
N PHE A 193 -27.56 -14.24 -5.11
CA PHE A 193 -27.26 -13.44 -6.30
C PHE A 193 -26.15 -14.08 -7.15
N SER A 194 -25.07 -14.57 -6.53
CA SER A 194 -24.02 -15.31 -7.25
C SER A 194 -24.56 -16.56 -7.94
N PHE A 195 -25.43 -17.34 -7.28
CA PHE A 195 -26.05 -18.52 -7.90
C PHE A 195 -26.97 -18.13 -9.07
N TRP A 196 -27.82 -17.12 -8.90
CA TRP A 196 -28.66 -16.60 -9.98
C TRP A 196 -27.84 -16.07 -11.17
N LEU A 197 -26.71 -15.40 -10.90
CA LEU A 197 -25.82 -14.89 -11.94
C LEU A 197 -25.18 -16.04 -12.74
N LEU A 198 -24.77 -17.12 -12.06
CA LEU A 198 -24.21 -18.31 -12.70
C LEU A 198 -25.26 -19.09 -13.51
N GLU A 199 -26.51 -19.13 -13.04
CA GLU A 199 -27.64 -19.72 -13.79
C GLU A 199 -28.01 -18.87 -15.01
N THR A 200 -28.01 -17.54 -14.89
CA THR A 200 -28.39 -16.62 -15.97
C THR A 200 -27.27 -16.48 -17.02
N PHE A 201 -26.01 -16.54 -16.59
CA PHE A 201 -24.84 -16.43 -17.45
C PHE A 201 -23.90 -17.63 -17.25
N PRO A 202 -24.26 -18.80 -17.80
CA PRO A 202 -23.53 -20.05 -17.61
C PRO A 202 -22.08 -20.01 -18.13
N ILE A 203 -21.75 -19.06 -19.01
CA ILE A 203 -20.37 -18.83 -19.48
C ILE A 203 -19.43 -18.42 -18.35
N LEU A 204 -19.95 -17.76 -17.30
CA LEU A 204 -19.16 -17.36 -16.14
C LEU A 204 -18.76 -18.57 -15.27
N ALA A 205 -19.52 -19.66 -15.32
CA ALA A 205 -19.16 -20.90 -14.62
C ALA A 205 -17.97 -21.63 -15.27
N THR A 206 -17.66 -21.33 -16.53
CA THR A 206 -16.48 -21.91 -17.22
C THR A 206 -15.19 -21.12 -17.00
N VAL A 207 -15.27 -19.94 -16.39
CA VAL A 207 -14.12 -19.11 -16.01
C VAL A 207 -13.83 -19.36 -14.52
N GLY A 208 -13.33 -20.55 -14.21
CA GLY A 208 -12.99 -21.00 -12.85
C GLY A 208 -11.75 -21.87 -12.86
#